data_AF-A0A920JLW5-F1
#
_entry.id   AF-A0A920JLW5-F1
#
_cell.length_a   1.000
_cell.length_b   1.000
_cell.length_c   1.000
_cell.angle_alpha   90.00
_cell.angle_beta   90.00
_cell.angle_gamma   90.00
#
_symmetry.space_group_name_H-M   'P 1'
#
loop_
_entity.id
_entity.type
_entity.pdbx_description
1 polymer ?
#
loop_
_entity_poly.entity_id
_entity_poly.type
_entity_poly.pdbx_seq_one_letter_code
_entity_poly.pdbx_strand_id
1 'polypeptide(L)'
;MNDKTLITFIVIFIISVISFISYSTFNSETFGDEFINQVRIADSEDTLNELNDSDLVNLGKEICLNAEKWTNENASIEIITSQINNYGLLINKDDRIVPILRFQSTYELCPENISQLENLFINNE
;
A
#
# COMPACT_ATOMS: atom_id res chain seq x y z
N MET A 1 -18.79 -22.94 -41.30
CA MET A 1 -17.42 -22.75 -40.77
C MET A 1 -16.78 -24.12 -40.71
N ASN A 2 -15.59 -24.33 -41.27
CA ASN A 2 -14.96 -25.65 -41.33
C ASN A 2 -14.28 -25.96 -39.99
N ASP A 3 -14.24 -27.22 -39.57
CA ASP A 3 -13.65 -27.62 -38.29
C ASP A 3 -12.18 -27.17 -38.17
N LYS A 4 -11.45 -27.18 -39.29
CA LYS A 4 -10.07 -26.66 -39.35
C LYS A 4 -9.99 -25.15 -39.06
N THR A 5 -10.90 -24.35 -39.62
CA THR A 5 -10.95 -22.90 -39.35
C THR A 5 -11.35 -22.59 -37.90
N LEU A 6 -12.22 -23.41 -37.31
CA LEU A 6 -12.59 -23.28 -35.89
C LEU A 6 -11.39 -23.57 -34.98
N ILE A 7 -10.66 -24.66 -35.23
CA ILE A 7 -9.48 -25.05 -34.46
C ILE A 7 -8.39 -23.97 -34.54
N THR A 8 -8.10 -23.44 -35.74
CA THR A 8 -7.11 -22.37 -35.91
C THR A 8 -7.49 -21.12 -35.12
N PHE A 9 -8.77 -20.73 -35.13
CA PHE A 9 -9.24 -19.58 -34.36
C PHE A 9 -9.06 -19.79 -32.86
N ILE A 10 -9.40 -20.97 -32.34
CA ILE A 10 -9.23 -21.33 -30.92
C ILE A 10 -7.75 -21.25 -30.51
N VAL A 11 -6.84 -21.79 -31.34
CA VAL A 11 -5.39 -21.77 -31.05
C VAL A 11 -4.87 -20.32 -30.99
N ILE A 12 -5.26 -19.47 -31.94
CA ILE A 12 -4.86 -18.06 -31.96
C ILE A 12 -5.39 -17.34 -30.71
N PHE A 13 -6.65 -17.58 -30.35
CA PHE A 13 -7.26 -16.99 -29.15
C PHE A 13 -6.51 -17.39 -27.87
N ILE A 14 -6.16 -18.67 -27.71
CA ILE A 14 -5.40 -19.15 -26.55
C ILE A 14 -4.03 -18.46 -26.47
N ILE A 15 -3.31 -18.38 -27.59
CA ILE A 15 -2.00 -17.71 -27.65
C ILE A 15 -2.13 -16.23 -27.28
N SER A 16 -3.17 -15.55 -27.76
CA SER A 16 -3.45 -14.15 -27.42
C SER A 16 -3.72 -13.97 -25.92
N VAL A 17 -4.49 -14.85 -25.30
CA VAL A 17 -4.79 -14.78 -23.86
C VAL A 17 -3.53 -15.02 -23.03
N ILE A 18 -2.73 -16.03 -23.38
CA ILE A 18 -1.46 -16.30 -22.68
C ILE A 18 -0.53 -15.09 -22.80
N SER A 19 -0.40 -14.52 -24.00
CA SER A 19 0.44 -13.34 -24.24
C SER A 19 -0.03 -12.13 -23.43
N PHE A 20 -1.34 -11.92 -23.34
CA PHE A 20 -1.92 -10.85 -22.54
C PHE A 20 -1.65 -11.03 -21.05
N ILE A 21 -1.83 -12.24 -20.52
CA ILE A 21 -1.53 -12.55 -19.11
C ILE A 21 -0.04 -12.33 -18.84
N SER A 22 0.85 -12.85 -19.69
CA SER A 22 2.29 -12.67 -19.55
C SER A 22 2.70 -11.20 -19.61
N TYR A 23 2.14 -10.41 -20.53
CA TYR A 23 2.37 -8.97 -20.60
C TYR A 23 1.89 -8.28 -19.32
N SER A 24 0.68 -8.59 -18.87
CA SER A 24 0.10 -8.01 -17.66
C SER A 24 0.89 -8.34 -16.40
N THR A 25 1.49 -9.53 -16.31
CA THR A 25 2.35 -9.93 -15.18
C THR A 25 3.76 -9.35 -15.29
N PHE A 26 4.28 -9.16 -16.50
CA PHE A 26 5.59 -8.54 -16.69
C PHE A 26 5.55 -7.03 -16.41
N ASN A 27 4.40 -6.42 -16.65
CA ASN A 27 4.14 -4.99 -16.44
C ASN A 27 3.30 -4.71 -15.19
N SER A 28 3.05 -5.70 -14.34
CA SER A 28 2.35 -5.48 -13.08
C SER A 28 3.32 -4.84 -12.08
N GLU A 29 2.94 -3.69 -11.56
CA GLU A 29 3.51 -3.17 -10.32
C GLU A 29 3.40 -4.26 -9.24
N THR A 30 4.50 -4.50 -8.53
CA THR A 30 4.51 -5.40 -7.39
C THR A 30 3.63 -4.78 -6.31
N PHE A 31 2.90 -5.63 -5.57
CA PHE A 31 2.09 -5.14 -4.45
C PHE A 31 2.96 -4.34 -3.47
N GLY A 32 2.62 -3.06 -3.30
CA GLY A 32 3.35 -2.13 -2.45
C GLY A 32 4.34 -1.21 -3.18
N ASP A 33 4.56 -1.37 -4.49
CA ASP A 33 5.48 -0.49 -5.25
C ASP A 33 5.02 0.97 -5.21
N GLU A 34 3.73 1.23 -5.44
CA GLU A 34 3.20 2.60 -5.37
C GLU A 34 3.22 3.15 -3.94
N PHE A 35 2.93 2.32 -2.95
CA PHE A 35 3.10 2.68 -1.55
C PHE A 35 4.54 3.12 -1.23
N ILE A 36 5.55 2.33 -1.64
CA ILE A 36 6.96 2.67 -1.46
C ILE A 36 7.26 4.00 -2.15
N ASN A 37 6.88 4.13 -3.42
CA ASN A 37 7.13 5.32 -4.22
C ASN A 37 6.56 6.59 -3.54
N GLN A 38 5.28 6.56 -3.16
CA GLN A 38 4.62 7.70 -2.52
C GLN A 38 5.22 8.04 -1.17
N VAL A 39 5.54 7.04 -0.34
CA VAL A 39 6.16 7.28 0.97
C VAL A 39 7.57 7.86 0.83
N ARG A 40 8.39 7.32 -0.07
CA ARG A 40 9.76 7.82 -0.30
C ARG A 40 9.77 9.25 -0.85
N ILE A 41 8.83 9.60 -1.72
CA ILE A 41 8.69 10.97 -2.22
C ILE A 41 8.24 11.92 -1.10
N ALA A 42 7.34 11.47 -0.23
CA ALA A 42 6.76 12.30 0.82
C ALA A 42 7.67 12.45 2.06
N ASP A 43 8.55 11.48 2.31
CA ASP A 43 9.53 11.49 3.42
C ASP A 43 10.70 12.44 3.15
N SER A 44 10.41 13.74 3.15
CA SER A 44 11.41 14.80 2.88
C SER A 44 12.56 14.87 3.90
N GLU A 45 12.41 14.21 5.05
CA GLU A 45 13.37 14.21 6.15
C GLU A 45 14.22 12.92 6.18
N ASP A 46 14.06 12.06 5.16
CA ASP A 46 14.75 10.77 5.01
C ASP A 46 14.62 9.87 6.26
N THR A 47 13.50 9.99 6.98
CA THR A 47 13.26 9.34 8.27
C THR A 47 13.25 7.82 8.15
N LEU A 48 12.75 7.31 7.02
CA LEU A 48 12.59 5.89 6.73
C LEU A 48 13.70 5.35 5.83
N ASN A 49 14.73 6.14 5.50
CA ASN A 49 15.79 5.76 4.55
C ASN A 49 16.60 4.53 5.02
N GLU A 50 16.62 4.26 6.33
CA GLU A 50 17.27 3.07 6.90
C GLU A 50 16.46 1.78 6.69
N LEU A 51 15.15 1.88 6.39
CA LEU A 51 14.33 0.73 6.06
C LEU A 51 14.52 0.36 4.60
N ASN A 52 14.72 -0.93 4.32
CA ASN A 52 14.58 -1.43 2.96
C ASN A 52 13.09 -1.46 2.57
N ASP A 53 12.82 -1.61 1.27
CA ASP A 53 11.46 -1.53 0.74
C ASP A 53 10.53 -2.64 1.27
N SER A 54 11.06 -3.83 1.56
CA SER A 54 10.28 -4.91 2.16
C SER A 54 9.85 -4.56 3.59
N ASP A 55 10.76 -4.02 4.39
CA ASP A 55 10.47 -3.59 5.76
C ASP A 55 9.52 -2.39 5.77
N LEU A 56 9.66 -1.48 4.81
CA LEU A 56 8.74 -0.36 4.64
C LEU A 56 7.31 -0.85 4.33
N VAL A 57 7.15 -1.79 3.40
CA VAL A 57 5.85 -2.41 3.09
C VAL A 57 5.28 -3.15 4.30
N ASN A 58 6.11 -3.85 5.07
CA ASN A 58 5.66 -4.54 6.29
C ASN A 58 5.19 -3.57 7.36
N LEU A 59 5.93 -2.50 7.62
CA LEU A 59 5.53 -1.41 8.50
C LEU A 59 4.17 -0.84 8.06
N GLY A 60 4.01 -0.55 6.76
CA GLY A 60 2.75 -0.04 6.24
C GLY A 60 1.57 -0.98 6.44
N LYS A 61 1.77 -2.29 6.19
CA LYS A 61 0.74 -3.31 6.47
C LYS A 61 0.37 -3.35 7.94
N GLU A 62 1.35 -3.36 8.83
CA GLU A 62 1.11 -3.35 10.26
C GLU A 62 0.30 -2.12 10.68
N ILE A 63 0.63 -0.95 10.15
CA ILE A 63 -0.10 0.30 10.39
C ILE A 63 -1.57 0.13 9.97
N CYS A 64 -1.83 -0.22 8.71
CA CYS A 64 -3.20 -0.26 8.22
C CYS A 64 -4.03 -1.43 8.78
N LEU A 65 -3.41 -2.54 9.18
CA LEU A 65 -4.10 -3.63 9.89
C LEU A 65 -4.52 -3.26 11.32
N ASN A 66 -3.90 -2.25 11.92
CA ASN A 66 -4.30 -1.73 13.24
C ASN A 66 -5.31 -0.58 13.15
N ALA A 67 -5.86 -0.28 11.96
CA ALA A 67 -6.77 0.84 11.75
C ALA A 67 -8.03 0.78 12.64
N GLU A 68 -8.53 -0.41 12.98
CA GLU A 68 -9.65 -0.59 13.91
C GLU A 68 -9.40 -0.03 15.32
N LYS A 69 -8.13 0.17 15.70
CA LYS A 69 -7.72 0.70 17.00
C LYS A 69 -7.60 2.23 17.01
N TRP A 70 -7.73 2.87 15.84
CA TRP A 70 -7.66 4.33 15.71
C TRP A 70 -9.00 4.95 16.15
N THR A 71 -9.20 5.07 17.45
CA THR A 71 -10.44 5.63 18.01
C THR A 71 -10.55 7.15 17.81
N ASN A 72 -9.43 7.83 17.61
CA ASN A 72 -9.31 9.25 17.27
C ASN A 72 -7.92 9.52 16.68
N GLU A 73 -7.69 10.74 16.21
CA GLU A 73 -6.42 11.15 15.61
C GLU A 73 -5.21 10.89 16.54
N ASN A 74 -5.27 11.31 17.80
CA ASN A 74 -4.18 11.10 18.75
C ASN A 74 -3.88 9.61 18.97
N ALA A 75 -4.91 8.77 19.12
CA ALA A 75 -4.74 7.33 19.26
C ALA A 75 -4.04 6.72 18.05
N SER A 76 -4.38 7.16 16.83
CA SER A 76 -3.70 6.71 15.62
C SER A 76 -2.23 7.14 15.59
N ILE A 77 -1.92 8.38 16.00
CA ILE A 77 -0.55 8.89 16.07
C ILE A 77 0.28 8.05 17.04
N GLU A 78 -0.24 7.77 18.23
CA GLU A 78 0.45 6.98 19.24
C GLU A 78 0.76 5.55 18.78
N ILE A 79 -0.22 4.90 18.16
CA ILE A 79 -0.08 3.54 17.65
C ILE A 79 0.96 3.51 16.54
N ILE A 80 0.85 4.41 15.55
CA ILE A 80 1.75 4.45 14.40
C ILE A 80 3.18 4.79 14.82
N THR A 81 3.35 5.77 15.72
CA THR A 81 4.66 6.13 16.29
C THR A 81 5.29 4.93 16.98
N SER A 82 4.52 4.17 17.78
CA SER A 82 4.99 2.95 18.43
C SER A 82 5.43 1.89 17.41
N GLN A 83 4.68 1.72 16.32
CA GLN A 83 5.03 0.78 15.27
C GLN A 83 6.33 1.17 14.55
N ILE A 84 6.51 2.45 14.21
CA ILE A 84 7.75 2.95 13.60
C ILE A 84 8.95 2.74 14.54
N ASN A 85 8.76 3.03 15.83
CA ASN A 85 9.80 2.80 16.85
C ASN A 85 10.18 1.31 17.00
N ASN A 86 9.28 0.36 16.74
CA ASN A 86 9.60 -1.07 16.76
C ASN A 86 10.58 -1.48 15.65
N TYR A 87 10.68 -0.68 14.58
CA TYR A 87 11.68 -0.84 13.52
C TYR A 87 13.02 -0.15 13.85
N GLY A 88 13.18 0.39 15.07
CA GLY A 88 14.41 1.03 15.53
C GLY A 88 14.55 2.51 15.15
N LEU A 89 13.54 3.08 14.50
CA LEU A 89 13.51 4.50 14.11
C LEU A 89 12.91 5.34 15.23
N LEU A 90 13.70 6.23 15.82
CA LEU A 90 13.21 7.12 16.89
C LEU A 90 12.58 8.37 16.29
N ILE A 91 11.26 8.41 16.24
CA ILE A 91 10.51 9.56 15.72
C ILE A 91 9.64 10.22 16.81
N ASN A 92 9.30 11.49 16.60
CA ASN A 92 8.34 12.21 17.42
C ASN A 92 6.91 12.00 16.89
N LYS A 93 5.92 12.10 17.78
CA LYS A 93 4.48 12.08 17.45
C LYS A 93 4.09 13.19 16.46
N ASP A 94 4.83 14.29 16.46
CA ASP A 94 4.61 15.44 15.58
C ASP A 94 5.28 15.29 14.20
N ASP A 95 6.06 14.21 13.97
CA ASP A 95 6.74 14.02 12.70
C ASP A 95 5.73 13.78 11.58
N ARG A 96 5.93 14.51 10.47
CA ARG A 96 5.05 14.47 9.30
C ARG A 96 4.97 13.09 8.67
N ILE A 97 5.93 12.22 8.95
CA ILE A 97 5.93 10.84 8.48
C ILE A 97 4.75 10.03 9.05
N VAL A 98 4.28 10.35 10.26
CA VAL A 98 3.17 9.66 10.91
C VAL A 98 1.87 9.80 10.10
N PRO A 99 1.38 11.02 9.79
CA PRO A 99 0.21 11.15 8.93
C PRO A 99 0.46 10.64 7.51
N ILE A 100 1.66 10.80 6.94
CA ILE A 100 1.99 10.24 5.61
C ILE A 100 1.77 8.72 5.59
N LEU A 101 2.38 8.00 6.53
CA LEU A 101 2.22 6.54 6.62
C LEU A 101 0.77 6.16 6.90
N ARG A 102 0.07 6.88 7.80
CA ARG A 102 -1.35 6.67 8.07
C ARG A 102 -2.18 6.67 6.78
N PHE A 103 -1.99 7.69 5.93
CA PHE A 103 -2.72 7.82 4.68
C PHE A 103 -2.29 6.80 3.64
N GLN A 104 -0.98 6.73 3.33
CA GLN A 104 -0.47 5.88 2.25
C GLN A 104 -0.66 4.39 2.55
N SER A 105 -0.48 3.96 3.80
CA SER A 105 -0.72 2.57 4.17
C SER A 105 -2.18 2.17 3.99
N THR A 106 -3.13 3.04 4.33
CA THR A 106 -4.55 2.73 4.14
C THR A 106 -4.94 2.75 2.66
N TYR A 107 -4.58 3.77 1.90
CA TYR A 107 -4.99 3.88 0.50
C TYR A 107 -4.36 2.83 -0.41
N GLU A 108 -3.06 2.55 -0.23
CA GLU A 108 -2.30 1.70 -1.15
C GLU A 108 -2.22 0.24 -0.70
N LEU A 109 -2.30 -0.05 0.62
CA LEU A 109 -2.10 -1.41 1.14
C LEU A 109 -3.35 -2.06 1.73
N CYS A 110 -4.23 -1.29 2.40
CA CYS A 110 -5.48 -1.79 3.00
C CYS A 110 -6.69 -0.91 2.67
N PRO A 111 -7.11 -0.78 1.39
CA PRO A 111 -8.19 0.12 0.98
C PRO A 111 -9.54 -0.21 1.64
N GLU A 112 -9.74 -1.44 2.13
CA GLU A 112 -10.90 -1.82 2.94
C GLU A 112 -11.04 -1.02 4.24
N ASN A 113 -9.94 -0.45 4.75
CA ASN A 113 -9.89 0.30 6.00
C ASN A 113 -10.04 1.82 5.80
N ILE A 114 -10.32 2.30 4.58
CA ILE A 114 -10.53 3.74 4.29
C ILE A 114 -11.59 4.36 5.21
N SER A 115 -12.68 3.64 5.49
CA SER A 115 -13.73 4.14 6.40
C SER A 115 -13.21 4.45 7.81
N GLN A 116 -12.26 3.68 8.32
CA GLN A 116 -11.65 3.94 9.63
C GLN A 116 -10.82 5.22 9.61
N LEU A 117 -10.07 5.44 8.53
CA LEU A 117 -9.29 6.65 8.31
C LEU A 117 -10.19 7.90 8.20
N GLU A 118 -11.27 7.82 7.40
CA GLU A 118 -12.22 8.92 7.23
C GLU A 118 -12.89 9.30 8.56
N ASN A 119 -13.28 8.31 9.37
CA ASN A 119 -13.91 8.52 10.67
C ASN A 119 -13.04 9.31 11.66
N LEU A 120 -11.71 9.38 11.47
CA LEU A 120 -10.83 10.20 12.31
C LEU A 120 -11.10 11.69 12.15
N PHE A 121 -11.64 12.12 11.01
CA PHE A 121 -11.79 13.53 10.65
C PHE A 121 -13.24 14.01 10.66
N ILE A 122 -14.23 13.10 10.66
CA ILE A 122 -15.66 13.45 10.65
C ILE A 122 -16.10 14.19 11.92
N ASN A 123 -15.46 13.95 13.06
CA ASN A 123 -15.82 14.60 14.33
C ASN A 123 -15.09 15.93 14.59
N ASN A 124 -14.31 16.42 13.63
CA ASN A 124 -13.53 17.65 13.73
C ASN A 124 -14.13 18.82 12.89
N GLU A 125 -15.32 18.65 12.32
CA GLU A 125 -16.17 19.74 11.76
C GLU A 125 -17.19 20.25 12.79
#